data_AF-A0A9W9JJM9-F1
#
_entry.id   AF-A0A9W9JJM9-F1
#
_cell.length_a   1.000
_cell.length_b   1.000
_cell.length_c   1.000
_cell.angle_alpha   90.00
_cell.angle_beta   90.00
_cell.angle_gamma   90.00
#
_symmetry.space_group_name_H-M   'P 1'
#
loop_
_entity.id
_entity.type
_entity.pdbx_description
1 polymer ?
#
loop_
_entity_poly.entity_id
_entity_poly.type
_entity_poly.pdbx_seq_one_letter_code
_entity_poly.pdbx_strand_id
1 'polypeptide(L)'
;MNQSARYPPGSPDPEEEEQDSAIASIRAEIQKLQRRKRTFTSSLLSATSVQKLLRKPPAALTSMTDDLSPLARAAGKHSDSNHYRIAFGATAFLFKDPSPTTNDNLLGVRLDICARNGRFAKPYYVLLRRERVRGKDEKRLRVHRHTIPTFISIAKLENAFLPFPGSKVQRGEESEDEDAEALKPWKGHGARKQDLRGFVRELRRELAAWHMRTDAVEFLRERLGLDEGSQSAPAERLSPVTDTGVVSLAPTAVEARYVRLEWEDGRVGRFKLSNSGLVERAVVIGDSGRDKQTEDTMTGGGGKVEGLLDRLRERGPSTV
;
A
#
# COMPACT_ATOMS: atom_id res chain seq x y z
N MET A 1 -50.21 -28.11 10.30
CA MET A 1 -49.44 -28.28 9.05
C MET A 1 -49.98 -27.28 8.04
N ASN A 2 -49.34 -26.12 7.86
CA ASN A 2 -49.67 -25.19 6.78
C ASN A 2 -48.39 -24.99 5.97
N GLN A 3 -48.29 -25.70 4.84
CA GLN A 3 -47.25 -25.47 3.85
C GLN A 3 -47.70 -24.31 2.96
N SER A 4 -47.26 -23.09 3.26
CA SER A 4 -47.32 -21.99 2.30
C SER A 4 -46.29 -22.27 1.20
N ALA A 5 -46.79 -22.70 0.04
CA ALA A 5 -46.03 -22.80 -1.18
C ALA A 5 -45.41 -21.43 -1.52
N ARG A 6 -44.09 -21.31 -1.40
CA ARG A 6 -43.33 -20.18 -1.94
C ARG A 6 -43.23 -20.38 -3.44
N TYR A 7 -43.94 -19.57 -4.22
CA TYR A 7 -43.67 -19.43 -5.64
C TYR A 7 -42.21 -18.99 -5.83
N PRO A 8 -41.48 -19.53 -6.83
CA PRO A 8 -40.20 -18.97 -7.23
C PRO A 8 -40.44 -17.53 -7.73
N PRO A 9 -39.56 -16.57 -7.43
CA PRO A 9 -39.67 -15.23 -8.01
C PRO A 9 -39.65 -15.38 -9.53
N GLY A 10 -40.66 -14.80 -10.20
CA GLY A 10 -40.69 -14.72 -11.66
C GLY A 10 -39.41 -14.06 -12.16
N SER A 11 -38.85 -14.61 -13.23
CA SER A 11 -37.75 -13.96 -13.94
C SER A 11 -38.16 -12.52 -14.26
N PRO A 12 -37.32 -11.51 -13.96
CA PRO A 12 -37.64 -10.11 -14.25
C PRO A 12 -38.01 -9.96 -15.73
N ASP A 13 -39.00 -9.11 -15.99
CA ASP A 13 -39.44 -8.81 -17.36
C ASP A 13 -38.25 -8.18 -18.12
N PRO A 14 -37.95 -8.60 -19.37
CA PRO A 14 -36.88 -7.96 -20.17
C PRO A 14 -37.00 -6.43 -20.25
N GLU A 15 -38.23 -5.89 -20.19
CA GLU A 15 -38.44 -4.44 -20.13
C GLU A 15 -37.97 -3.82 -18.81
N GLU A 16 -38.11 -4.54 -17.68
CA GLU A 16 -37.61 -4.10 -16.37
C GLU A 16 -36.08 -4.13 -16.33
N GLU A 17 -35.44 -5.15 -16.92
CA GLU A 17 -33.97 -5.24 -17.00
C GLU A 17 -33.37 -4.11 -17.85
N GLU A 18 -34.02 -3.76 -18.97
CA GLU A 18 -33.58 -2.64 -19.82
C GLU A 18 -33.71 -1.30 -19.08
N GLN A 19 -34.81 -1.10 -18.35
CA GLN A 19 -35.02 0.09 -17.52
C GLN A 19 -34.00 0.18 -16.38
N ASP A 20 -33.70 -0.91 -15.69
CA ASP A 20 -32.71 -0.94 -14.61
C ASP A 20 -31.30 -0.65 -15.13
N SER A 21 -30.94 -1.18 -16.31
CA SER A 21 -29.70 -0.88 -16.99
C SER A 21 -29.60 0.61 -17.37
N ALA A 22 -30.68 1.19 -17.91
CA ALA A 22 -30.76 2.61 -18.24
C ALA A 22 -30.64 3.49 -16.98
N ILE A 23 -31.32 3.13 -15.90
CA ILE A 23 -31.23 3.81 -14.60
C ILE A 23 -29.82 3.72 -14.04
N ALA A 24 -29.17 2.55 -14.11
CA ALA A 24 -27.78 2.38 -13.68
C ALA A 24 -26.82 3.26 -14.48
N SER A 25 -27.01 3.33 -15.80
CA SER A 25 -26.23 4.19 -16.71
C SER A 25 -26.40 5.68 -16.38
N ILE A 26 -27.64 6.14 -16.23
CA ILE A 26 -27.95 7.54 -15.84
C ILE A 26 -27.34 7.86 -14.47
N ARG A 27 -27.48 6.97 -13.48
CA ARG A 27 -26.86 7.14 -12.16
C ARG A 27 -25.34 7.22 -12.25
N ALA A 28 -24.71 6.40 -13.08
CA ALA A 28 -23.27 6.43 -13.33
C ALA A 28 -22.83 7.75 -13.97
N GLU A 29 -23.60 8.26 -14.93
CA GLU A 29 -23.34 9.56 -15.57
C GLU A 29 -23.50 10.73 -14.60
N ILE A 30 -24.56 10.74 -13.80
CA ILE A 30 -24.75 11.74 -12.73
C ILE A 30 -23.56 11.73 -11.78
N GLN A 31 -23.12 10.55 -11.34
CA GLN A 31 -21.93 10.44 -10.49
C GLN A 31 -20.67 10.95 -11.20
N LYS A 32 -20.49 10.67 -12.49
CA LYS A 32 -19.37 11.16 -13.29
C LYS A 32 -19.37 12.69 -13.39
N LEU A 33 -20.51 13.30 -13.70
CA LEU A 33 -20.68 14.75 -13.77
C LEU A 33 -20.48 15.42 -12.41
N GLN A 34 -21.03 14.86 -11.34
CA GLN A 34 -20.82 15.35 -9.97
C GLN A 34 -19.36 15.29 -9.55
N ARG A 35 -18.65 14.18 -9.85
CA ARG A 35 -17.20 14.06 -9.62
C ARG A 35 -16.43 15.13 -10.40
N ARG A 36 -16.76 15.33 -11.68
CA ARG A 36 -16.12 16.34 -12.53
C ARG A 36 -16.36 17.76 -12.00
N LYS A 37 -17.59 18.10 -11.62
CA LYS A 37 -17.94 19.37 -10.98
C LYS A 37 -17.09 19.59 -9.72
N ARG A 38 -17.05 18.59 -8.82
CA ARG A 38 -16.27 18.66 -7.58
C ARG A 38 -14.79 18.90 -7.85
N THR A 39 -14.21 18.20 -8.82
CA THR A 39 -12.80 18.37 -9.20
C THR A 39 -12.53 19.79 -9.73
N PHE A 40 -13.38 20.31 -10.63
CA PHE A 40 -13.21 21.66 -11.15
C PHE A 40 -13.39 22.74 -10.07
N THR A 41 -14.41 22.62 -9.22
CA THR A 41 -14.63 23.56 -8.11
C THR A 41 -13.45 23.55 -7.15
N SER A 42 -12.95 22.37 -6.78
CA SER A 42 -11.75 22.25 -5.94
C SER A 42 -10.53 22.91 -6.60
N SER A 43 -10.30 22.65 -7.88
CA SER A 43 -9.18 23.22 -8.64
C SER A 43 -9.26 24.74 -8.69
N LEU A 44 -10.45 25.29 -8.94
CA LEU A 44 -10.69 26.73 -9.01
C LEU A 44 -10.50 27.40 -7.64
N LEU A 45 -11.04 26.81 -6.57
CA LEU A 45 -10.86 27.35 -5.20
C LEU A 45 -9.42 27.23 -4.68
N SER A 46 -8.66 26.27 -5.20
CA SER A 46 -7.23 26.15 -4.91
C SER A 46 -6.35 27.07 -5.76
N ALA A 47 -6.88 27.66 -6.84
CA ALA A 47 -6.11 28.52 -7.72
C ALA A 47 -5.66 29.79 -7.00
N THR A 48 -4.38 30.15 -7.16
CA THR A 48 -3.75 31.26 -6.43
C THR A 48 -4.38 32.61 -6.76
N SER A 49 -4.82 32.81 -8.01
CA SER A 49 -5.54 34.02 -8.45
C SER A 49 -6.88 34.18 -7.72
N VAL A 50 -7.66 33.11 -7.64
CA VAL A 50 -8.95 33.09 -6.95
C VAL A 50 -8.78 33.29 -5.44
N GLN A 51 -7.79 32.63 -4.82
CA GLN A 51 -7.51 32.85 -3.40
C GLN A 51 -7.06 34.27 -3.08
N LYS A 52 -6.26 34.90 -3.95
CA LYS A 52 -5.87 36.31 -3.80
C LYS A 52 -7.08 37.23 -3.87
N LEU A 53 -7.99 36.99 -4.81
CA LEU A 53 -9.23 37.75 -4.97
C LEU A 53 -10.17 37.58 -3.76
N LEU A 54 -10.33 36.35 -3.26
CA LEU A 54 -11.15 36.05 -2.08
C LEU A 54 -10.58 36.63 -0.78
N ARG A 55 -9.26 36.83 -0.68
CA ARG A 55 -8.63 37.47 0.49
C ARG A 55 -8.77 39.00 0.49
N LYS A 56 -8.91 39.62 -0.68
CA LYS A 56 -9.12 41.07 -0.85
C LYS A 56 -10.26 41.30 -1.84
N PRO A 57 -11.51 41.05 -1.45
CA PRO A 57 -12.63 41.22 -2.35
C PRO A 57 -12.85 42.71 -2.64
N PRO A 58 -13.15 43.09 -3.89
CA PRO A 58 -13.60 44.45 -4.19
C PRO A 58 -14.96 44.69 -3.52
N ALA A 59 -15.25 45.94 -3.14
CA ALA A 59 -16.42 46.31 -2.34
C ALA A 59 -17.77 45.79 -2.91
N ALA A 60 -17.88 45.67 -4.24
CA ALA A 60 -19.07 45.16 -4.94
C ALA A 60 -19.35 43.65 -4.77
N LEU A 61 -18.36 42.86 -4.30
CA LEU A 61 -18.48 41.40 -4.12
C LEU A 61 -18.61 40.97 -2.66
N THR A 62 -18.69 41.93 -1.74
CA THR A 62 -18.68 41.69 -0.28
C THR A 62 -19.81 40.78 0.19
N SER A 63 -21.04 40.95 -0.29
CA SER A 63 -22.17 40.08 0.09
C SER A 63 -22.04 38.63 -0.42
N MET A 64 -21.53 38.43 -1.65
CA MET A 64 -21.29 37.09 -2.20
C MET A 64 -20.06 36.41 -1.57
N THR A 65 -19.09 37.21 -1.08
CA THR A 65 -17.92 36.65 -0.42
C THR A 65 -18.23 36.08 0.95
N ASP A 66 -19.27 36.53 1.64
CA ASP A 66 -19.67 35.96 2.93
C ASP A 66 -20.15 34.51 2.80
N ASP A 67 -20.89 34.18 1.74
CA ASP A 67 -21.32 32.81 1.41
C ASP A 67 -20.21 31.93 0.83
N LEU A 68 -19.27 32.54 0.08
CA LEU A 68 -18.11 31.83 -0.47
C LEU A 68 -16.99 31.65 0.56
N SER A 69 -16.96 32.46 1.62
CA SER A 69 -15.93 32.44 2.65
C SER A 69 -15.81 31.09 3.38
N PRO A 70 -16.89 30.37 3.74
CA PRO A 70 -16.79 29.09 4.43
C PRO A 70 -16.27 28.02 3.47
N LEU A 71 -16.70 28.05 2.20
CA LEU A 71 -16.25 27.12 1.18
C LEU A 71 -14.76 27.33 0.83
N ALA A 72 -14.33 28.58 0.70
CA ALA A 72 -12.94 28.95 0.48
C ALA A 72 -12.05 28.58 1.67
N ARG A 73 -12.51 28.82 2.91
CA ARG A 73 -11.82 28.40 4.13
C ARG A 73 -11.74 26.87 4.23
N ALA A 74 -12.82 26.16 3.90
CA ALA A 74 -12.85 24.71 3.88
C ALA A 74 -11.88 24.15 2.83
N ALA A 75 -11.84 24.74 1.63
CA ALA A 75 -10.88 24.40 0.58
C ALA A 75 -9.43 24.65 1.03
N GLY A 76 -9.16 25.78 1.70
CA GLY A 76 -7.86 26.08 2.30
C GLY A 76 -7.44 25.04 3.33
N LYS A 77 -8.30 24.76 4.33
CA LYS A 77 -8.04 23.73 5.35
C LYS A 77 -7.79 22.34 4.74
N HIS A 78 -8.55 21.99 3.70
CA HIS A 78 -8.38 20.73 2.99
C HIS A 78 -7.06 20.70 2.20
N SER A 79 -6.68 21.81 1.57
CA SER A 79 -5.38 21.97 0.91
C SER A 79 -4.22 21.78 1.89
N ASP A 80 -4.30 22.43 3.06
CA ASP A 80 -3.28 22.31 4.10
C ASP A 80 -3.17 20.85 4.59
N SER A 81 -4.32 20.23 4.89
CA SER A 81 -4.36 18.82 5.31
C SER A 81 -3.75 17.88 4.24
N ASN A 82 -4.06 18.11 2.97
CA ASN A 82 -3.46 17.35 1.87
C ASN A 82 -1.96 17.59 1.76
N HIS A 83 -1.49 18.82 1.97
CA HIS A 83 -0.07 19.13 1.96
C HIS A 83 0.67 18.35 3.06
N TYR A 84 0.15 18.32 4.28
CA TYR A 84 0.72 17.48 5.35
C TYR A 84 0.73 16.00 4.98
N ARG A 85 -0.33 15.50 4.35
CA ARG A 85 -0.42 14.09 3.95
C ARG A 85 0.59 13.72 2.87
N ILE A 86 0.80 14.60 1.88
CA ILE A 86 1.78 14.39 0.81
C ILE A 86 3.20 14.52 1.36
N ALA A 87 3.48 15.55 2.16
CA ALA A 87 4.83 15.85 2.65
C ALA A 87 5.35 14.81 3.65
N PHE A 88 4.49 14.34 4.57
CA PHE A 88 4.92 13.45 5.65
C PHE A 88 4.56 11.97 5.41
N GLY A 89 3.55 11.67 4.58
CA GLY A 89 3.07 10.31 4.33
C GLY A 89 2.46 9.60 5.54
N ALA A 90 2.52 10.20 6.72
CA ALA A 90 1.92 9.73 7.95
C ALA A 90 1.28 10.91 8.69
N THR A 91 -0.02 10.82 8.99
CA THR A 91 -0.77 11.88 9.67
C THR A 91 -1.66 11.31 10.77
N ALA A 92 -1.84 12.06 11.85
CA ALA A 92 -2.72 11.69 12.94
C ALA A 92 -4.04 12.45 12.86
N PHE A 93 -5.13 11.81 13.27
CA PHE A 93 -6.46 12.39 13.35
C PHE A 93 -7.22 11.85 14.56
N LEU A 94 -8.19 12.62 15.04
CA LEU A 94 -9.09 12.18 16.11
C LEU A 94 -10.21 11.34 15.51
N PHE A 95 -10.49 10.19 16.11
CA PHE A 95 -11.57 9.31 15.71
C PHE A 95 -12.46 9.00 16.91
N LYS A 96 -13.77 9.25 16.79
CA LYS A 96 -14.74 8.87 17.81
C LYS A 96 -15.31 7.50 17.45
N ASP A 97 -15.12 6.52 18.34
CA ASP A 97 -15.71 5.20 18.17
C ASP A 97 -17.26 5.35 18.14
N PRO A 98 -17.94 4.90 17.07
CA PRO A 98 -19.40 4.97 16.99
C PRO A 98 -20.09 3.97 17.92
N SER A 99 -19.35 3.04 18.55
CA SER A 99 -19.93 2.06 19.45
C SER A 99 -20.68 2.71 20.63
N PRO A 100 -21.93 2.29 20.91
CA PRO A 100 -22.71 2.85 22.02
C PRO A 100 -22.12 2.50 23.40
N THR A 101 -21.21 1.53 23.47
CA THR A 101 -20.65 1.03 24.74
C THR A 101 -19.42 1.80 25.21
N THR A 102 -18.76 2.56 24.34
CA THR A 102 -17.46 3.17 24.66
C THR A 102 -17.41 4.60 24.13
N ASN A 103 -17.39 5.59 25.02
CA ASN A 103 -17.28 7.02 24.66
C ASN A 103 -15.80 7.48 24.50
N ASP A 104 -14.90 6.56 24.15
CA ASP A 104 -13.47 6.87 24.10
C ASP A 104 -13.07 7.44 22.74
N ASN A 105 -12.37 8.58 22.79
CA ASN A 105 -11.69 9.13 21.62
C ASN A 105 -10.47 8.27 21.30
N LEU A 106 -10.44 7.72 20.10
CA LEU A 106 -9.31 6.99 19.54
C LEU A 106 -8.38 7.95 18.80
N LEU A 107 -7.09 7.65 18.84
CA LEU A 107 -6.10 8.31 18.01
C LEU A 107 -5.95 7.52 16.71
N GLY A 108 -6.43 8.07 15.61
CA GLY A 108 -6.23 7.52 14.28
C GLY A 108 -4.90 7.95 13.69
N VAL A 109 -4.19 7.01 13.07
CA VAL A 109 -3.02 7.25 12.24
C VAL A 109 -3.36 6.81 10.82
N ARG A 110 -3.14 7.70 9.86
CA ARG A 110 -3.27 7.46 8.43
C ARG A 110 -1.88 7.40 7.81
N LEU A 111 -1.62 6.34 7.04
CA LEU A 111 -0.40 6.12 6.29
C LEU A 111 -0.74 6.15 4.80
N ASP A 112 -0.18 7.11 4.08
CA ASP A 112 -0.30 7.26 2.64
C ASP A 112 1.05 6.84 2.00
N ILE A 113 1.02 5.84 1.12
CA ILE A 113 2.20 5.35 0.39
C ILE A 113 2.06 5.76 -1.08
N CYS A 114 3.09 6.40 -1.63
CA CYS A 114 3.14 6.77 -3.04
C CYS A 114 3.69 5.58 -3.83
N ALA A 115 2.96 5.13 -4.84
CA ALA A 115 3.40 4.09 -5.77
C ALA A 115 4.29 4.68 -6.86
N ARG A 116 4.99 3.83 -7.61
CA ARG A 116 5.87 4.20 -8.73
C ARG A 116 5.22 5.13 -9.76
N ASN A 117 3.91 4.97 -10.02
CA ASN A 117 3.16 5.79 -10.97
C ASN A 117 2.82 7.22 -10.48
N GLY A 118 3.35 7.64 -9.34
CA GLY A 118 3.11 8.96 -8.75
C GLY A 118 1.73 9.13 -8.10
N ARG A 119 0.93 8.05 -8.03
CA ARG A 119 -0.36 8.03 -7.32
C ARG A 119 -0.18 7.45 -5.92
N PHE A 120 -1.03 7.88 -5.01
CA PHE A 120 -1.10 7.28 -3.68
C PHE A 120 -1.94 6.00 -3.72
N ALA A 121 -1.38 4.93 -3.16
CA ALA A 121 -2.12 3.70 -2.89
C ALA A 121 -3.26 3.95 -1.90
N LYS A 122 -4.14 2.96 -1.73
CA LYS A 122 -5.19 3.03 -0.72
C LYS A 122 -4.55 3.26 0.66
N PRO A 123 -4.99 4.28 1.42
CA PRO A 123 -4.40 4.60 2.71
C PRO A 123 -4.58 3.46 3.70
N TYR A 124 -3.58 3.28 4.56
CA TYR A 124 -3.67 2.38 5.71
C TYR A 124 -4.03 3.16 6.96
N TYR A 125 -4.84 2.56 7.81
CA TYR A 125 -5.29 3.14 9.05
C TYR A 125 -4.86 2.28 10.23
N VAL A 126 -4.45 2.95 11.31
CA VAL A 126 -4.22 2.35 12.62
C VAL A 126 -4.98 3.19 13.64
N LEU A 127 -5.87 2.55 14.40
CA LEU A 127 -6.60 3.19 15.48
C LEU A 127 -5.98 2.77 16.80
N LEU A 128 -5.56 3.75 17.60
CA LEU A 128 -4.93 3.56 18.89
C LEU A 128 -5.92 3.94 19.99
N ARG A 129 -6.07 3.06 20.98
CA ARG A 129 -6.83 3.32 22.19
C ARG A 129 -5.90 3.75 23.31
N ARG A 130 -6.35 4.70 24.12
CA ARG A 130 -5.65 5.11 25.34
C ARG A 130 -6.20 4.29 26.51
N GLU A 131 -5.37 3.43 27.08
CA GLU A 131 -5.75 2.56 28.19
C GLU A 131 -4.98 2.94 29.47
N ARG A 132 -5.65 2.84 30.63
CA ARG A 132 -5.00 3.02 31.93
C ARG A 132 -4.24 1.75 32.30
N VAL A 133 -2.99 1.92 32.70
CA VAL A 133 -2.19 0.81 33.24
C VAL A 133 -2.74 0.41 34.61
N ARG A 134 -2.96 -0.89 34.86
CA ARG A 134 -3.37 -1.37 36.18
C ARG A 134 -2.30 -1.02 37.22
N GLY A 135 -2.70 -0.35 38.30
CA GLY A 135 -1.83 0.00 39.43
C GLY A 135 -0.97 1.26 39.25
N LYS A 136 -1.10 2.00 38.14
CA LYS A 136 -0.48 3.32 37.95
C LYS A 136 -1.45 4.26 37.25
N ASP A 137 -1.48 5.54 37.59
CA ASP A 137 -2.30 6.54 36.85
C ASP A 137 -1.70 6.91 35.47
N GLU A 138 -0.86 6.03 34.91
CA GLU A 138 -0.24 6.22 33.61
C GLU A 138 -1.19 5.70 32.52
N LYS A 139 -1.47 6.56 31.53
CA LYS A 139 -2.26 6.20 30.35
C LYS A 139 -1.32 5.87 29.19
N ARG A 140 -1.43 4.66 28.65
CA ARG A 140 -0.62 4.14 27.55
C ARG A 140 -1.46 3.87 26.31
N LEU A 141 -0.85 3.94 25.13
CA LEU A 141 -1.49 3.64 23.85
C LEU A 141 -1.38 2.15 23.55
N ARG A 142 -2.45 1.58 22.99
CA ARG A 142 -2.48 0.22 22.41
C ARG A 142 -3.17 0.24 21.06
N VAL A 143 -2.78 -0.68 20.18
CA VAL A 143 -3.46 -0.84 18.89
C VAL A 143 -4.84 -1.44 19.11
N HIS A 144 -5.88 -0.76 18.62
CA HIS A 144 -7.26 -1.22 18.69
C HIS A 144 -7.67 -1.94 17.40
N ARG A 145 -7.51 -1.28 16.26
CA ARG A 145 -7.81 -1.83 14.92
C ARG A 145 -6.86 -1.27 13.89
N HIS A 146 -6.64 -2.01 12.80
CA HIS A 146 -5.81 -1.57 11.69
C HIS A 146 -6.25 -2.17 10.36
N THR A 147 -5.79 -1.58 9.26
CA THR A 147 -5.98 -2.12 7.90
C THR A 147 -4.67 -2.64 7.28
N ILE A 148 -3.62 -2.78 8.09
CA ILE A 148 -2.30 -3.26 7.67
C ILE A 148 -2.37 -4.75 7.27
N PRO A 149 -1.71 -5.17 6.17
CA PRO A 149 -1.64 -6.57 5.78
C PRO A 149 -1.06 -7.48 6.87
N THR A 150 -1.58 -8.71 6.96
CA THR A 150 -1.29 -9.64 8.07
C THR A 150 0.16 -10.10 8.14
N PHE A 151 0.89 -10.14 7.03
CA PHE A 151 2.32 -10.48 7.00
C PHE A 151 3.20 -9.41 7.68
N ILE A 152 2.70 -8.19 7.86
CA ILE A 152 3.38 -7.17 8.67
C ILE A 152 2.93 -7.34 10.13
N SER A 153 3.81 -7.89 10.96
CA SER A 153 3.49 -8.18 12.36
C SER A 153 3.38 -6.92 13.22
N ILE A 154 2.16 -6.41 13.40
CA ILE A 154 1.90 -5.30 14.31
C ILE A 154 2.18 -5.67 15.76
N ALA A 155 1.94 -6.91 16.17
CA ALA A 155 2.23 -7.36 17.53
C ALA A 155 3.72 -7.20 17.88
N LYS A 156 4.62 -7.56 16.94
CA LYS A 156 6.07 -7.35 17.10
C LYS A 156 6.40 -5.85 17.24
N LEU A 157 5.80 -5.00 16.40
CA LEU A 157 6.00 -3.54 16.44
C LEU A 157 5.41 -2.90 17.72
N GLU A 158 4.23 -3.33 18.15
CA GLU A 158 3.59 -2.84 19.38
C GLU A 158 4.43 -3.21 20.61
N ASN A 159 4.96 -4.43 20.68
CA ASN A 159 5.83 -4.84 21.78
C ASN A 159 7.16 -4.06 21.80
N ALA A 160 7.71 -3.73 20.63
CA ALA A 160 8.96 -2.98 20.52
C ALA A 160 8.80 -1.49 20.87
N PHE A 161 7.74 -0.85 20.36
CA PHE A 161 7.59 0.61 20.42
C PHE A 161 6.49 1.11 21.37
N LEU A 162 5.47 0.31 21.63
CA LEU A 162 4.35 0.64 22.52
C LEU A 162 4.23 -0.35 23.69
N PRO A 163 5.32 -0.61 24.45
CA PRO A 163 5.30 -1.64 25.49
C PRO A 163 4.25 -1.36 26.56
N PHE A 164 3.43 -2.37 26.85
CA PHE A 164 2.39 -2.31 27.86
C PHE A 164 2.76 -3.20 29.07
N PRO A 165 2.82 -2.64 30.30
CA PRO A 165 3.15 -3.40 31.49
C PRO A 165 2.09 -4.48 31.77
N GLY A 166 2.52 -5.72 31.90
CA GLY A 166 1.65 -6.90 32.05
C GLY A 166 1.48 -7.75 30.79
N SER A 167 2.03 -7.33 29.65
CA SER A 167 2.15 -8.19 28.45
C SER A 167 3.23 -9.25 28.69
N LYS A 168 2.90 -10.35 29.36
CA LYS A 168 3.73 -11.56 29.39
C LYS A 168 3.62 -12.22 28.02
N VAL A 169 4.57 -11.95 27.12
CA VAL A 169 4.77 -12.83 25.96
C VAL A 169 5.73 -13.92 26.40
N GLN A 170 5.24 -15.16 26.34
CA GLN A 170 6.01 -16.40 26.44
C GLN A 170 7.26 -16.29 25.57
N ARG A 171 8.41 -16.44 26.21
CA ARG A 171 9.65 -16.81 25.54
C ARG A 171 9.45 -18.25 25.05
N GLY A 172 9.19 -18.41 23.75
CA GLY A 172 9.02 -19.71 23.13
C GLY A 172 9.01 -19.56 21.61
N GLU A 173 9.83 -20.39 20.96
CA GLU A 173 10.02 -20.58 19.52
C GLU A 173 10.92 -19.57 18.80
N GLU A 174 12.18 -19.98 18.71
CA GLU A 174 13.18 -19.57 17.74
C GLU A 174 12.64 -19.81 16.33
N SER A 175 12.25 -18.73 15.64
CA SER A 175 12.17 -18.72 14.18
C SER A 175 13.51 -18.22 13.66
N GLU A 176 14.27 -19.11 13.02
CA GLU A 176 15.52 -18.84 12.31
C GLU A 176 15.26 -17.96 11.08
N ASP A 177 15.10 -16.65 11.28
CA ASP A 177 15.17 -15.65 10.21
C ASP A 177 16.45 -14.84 10.38
N GLU A 178 17.45 -15.12 9.53
CA GLU A 178 18.81 -14.53 9.52
C GLU A 178 18.86 -13.01 9.18
N ASP A 179 17.73 -12.30 9.09
CA ASP A 179 17.72 -10.86 8.82
C ASP A 179 17.50 -9.99 10.08
N ALA A 180 17.54 -10.59 11.28
CA ALA A 180 17.21 -9.94 12.55
C ALA A 180 18.42 -9.41 13.35
N GLU A 181 19.59 -9.22 12.74
CA GLU A 181 20.82 -8.75 13.45
C GLU A 181 20.80 -7.25 13.87
N ALA A 182 19.65 -6.56 13.86
CA ALA A 182 19.56 -5.16 14.30
C ALA A 182 18.66 -4.89 15.53
N LEU A 183 17.99 -5.90 16.12
CA LEU A 183 17.08 -5.67 17.25
C LEU A 183 17.33 -6.65 18.41
N LYS A 184 18.57 -6.74 18.87
CA LYS A 184 18.88 -7.43 20.14
C LYS A 184 18.24 -6.67 21.32
N PRO A 185 17.46 -7.32 22.20
CA PRO A 185 16.85 -6.68 23.35
C PRO A 185 17.91 -6.52 24.45
N TRP A 186 18.61 -5.38 24.46
CA TRP A 186 19.55 -5.09 25.54
C TRP A 186 18.86 -5.07 26.92
N LYS A 187 19.52 -5.79 27.83
CA LYS A 187 19.23 -5.98 29.25
C LYS A 187 18.92 -4.67 29.96
N GLY A 188 17.90 -4.74 30.81
CA GLY A 188 17.71 -3.90 31.99
C GLY A 188 17.51 -2.41 31.74
N HIS A 189 16.27 -1.92 31.82
CA HIS A 189 15.95 -0.60 32.36
C HIS A 189 14.43 -0.50 32.53
N GLY A 190 13.97 0.24 33.55
CA GLY A 190 12.56 0.37 33.96
C GLY A 190 11.58 0.67 32.82
N ALA A 191 10.29 0.45 33.10
CA ALA A 191 9.15 0.55 32.17
C ALA A 191 9.43 1.48 30.96
N ARG A 192 9.88 0.91 29.84
CA ARG A 192 10.26 1.66 28.64
C ARG A 192 9.13 2.64 28.27
N LYS A 193 9.51 3.89 28.05
CA LYS A 193 8.60 4.94 27.56
C LYS A 193 8.10 4.53 26.17
N GLN A 194 6.81 4.71 25.92
CA GLN A 194 6.26 4.44 24.59
C GLN A 194 6.79 5.44 23.57
N ASP A 195 7.13 4.94 22.38
CA ASP A 195 7.55 5.73 21.23
C ASP A 195 6.58 5.53 20.06
N LEU A 196 5.53 6.35 20.04
CA LEU A 196 4.56 6.35 18.94
C LEU A 196 5.21 6.75 17.61
N ARG A 197 6.19 7.67 17.63
CA ARG A 197 6.83 8.14 16.40
C ARG A 197 7.68 7.03 15.78
N GLY A 198 8.42 6.29 16.61
CA GLY A 198 9.15 5.09 16.20
C GLY A 198 8.22 4.04 15.61
N PHE A 199 7.11 3.72 16.31
CA PHE A 199 6.10 2.78 15.82
C PHE A 199 5.59 3.14 14.42
N VAL A 200 5.14 4.39 14.24
CA VAL A 200 4.59 4.88 12.96
C VAL A 200 5.65 4.90 11.87
N ARG A 201 6.89 5.27 12.20
CA ARG A 201 8.00 5.28 11.25
C ARG A 201 8.33 3.88 10.74
N GLU A 202 8.44 2.90 11.63
CA GLU A 202 8.76 1.53 11.21
C GLU A 202 7.62 0.92 10.42
N LEU A 203 6.38 1.11 10.88
CA LEU A 203 5.22 0.61 10.15
C LEU A 203 5.14 1.20 8.74
N ARG A 204 5.38 2.50 8.60
CA ARG A 204 5.45 3.15 7.28
C ARG A 204 6.60 2.60 6.44
N ARG A 205 7.78 2.37 7.04
CA ARG A 205 8.92 1.79 6.34
C ARG A 205 8.59 0.40 5.79
N GLU A 206 7.99 -0.48 6.60
CA GLU A 206 7.62 -1.83 6.16
C GLU A 206 6.59 -1.79 5.02
N LEU A 207 5.59 -0.92 5.12
CA LEU A 207 4.61 -0.72 4.04
C LEU A 207 5.27 -0.20 2.77
N ALA A 208 6.11 0.84 2.88
CA ALA A 208 6.81 1.42 1.74
C ALA A 208 7.72 0.39 1.07
N ALA A 209 8.47 -0.39 1.85
CA ALA A 209 9.33 -1.45 1.36
C ALA A 209 8.54 -2.54 0.63
N TRP A 210 7.37 -2.92 1.15
CA TRP A 210 6.50 -3.87 0.46
C TRP A 210 5.99 -3.33 -0.89
N HIS A 211 5.49 -2.09 -0.93
CA HIS A 211 5.07 -1.45 -2.19
C HIS A 211 6.25 -1.36 -3.18
N MET A 212 7.45 -0.99 -2.72
CA MET A 212 8.65 -0.99 -3.56
C MET A 212 8.97 -2.36 -4.16
N ARG A 213 8.80 -3.46 -3.39
CA ARG A 213 9.01 -4.82 -3.92
C ARG A 213 7.96 -5.19 -4.96
N THR A 214 6.69 -4.88 -4.70
CA THR A 214 5.61 -5.12 -5.66
C THR A 214 5.84 -4.33 -6.96
N ASP A 215 6.19 -3.05 -6.83
CA ASP A 215 6.50 -2.18 -7.96
C ASP A 215 7.75 -2.65 -8.73
N ALA A 216 8.76 -3.19 -8.04
CA ALA A 216 9.95 -3.75 -8.67
C ALA A 216 9.62 -5.01 -9.49
N VAL A 217 8.76 -5.89 -8.96
CA VAL A 217 8.29 -7.07 -9.70
C VAL A 217 7.48 -6.66 -10.93
N GLU A 218 6.56 -5.70 -10.79
CA GLU A 218 5.79 -5.15 -11.90
C GLU A 218 6.71 -4.51 -12.96
N PHE A 219 7.69 -3.72 -12.53
CA PHE A 219 8.70 -3.12 -13.42
C PHE A 219 9.49 -4.18 -14.22
N LEU A 220 9.90 -5.28 -13.58
CA LEU A 220 10.58 -6.36 -14.27
C LEU A 220 9.66 -7.06 -15.28
N ARG A 221 8.39 -7.26 -14.94
CA ARG A 221 7.39 -7.82 -15.87
C ARG A 221 7.17 -6.91 -17.08
N GLU A 222 7.05 -5.60 -16.86
CA GLU A 222 6.93 -4.60 -17.92
C GLU A 222 8.14 -4.66 -18.88
N ARG A 223 9.37 -4.70 -18.33
CA ARG A 223 10.59 -4.79 -19.15
C ARG A 223 10.75 -6.11 -19.89
N LEU A 224 10.11 -7.18 -19.41
CA LEU A 224 10.05 -8.49 -20.07
C LEU A 224 8.86 -8.62 -21.04
N GLY A 225 7.96 -7.63 -21.09
CA GLY A 225 6.73 -7.72 -21.89
C GLY A 225 5.70 -8.71 -21.34
N LEU A 226 5.78 -9.07 -20.05
CA LEU A 226 4.89 -10.03 -19.37
C LEU A 226 3.65 -9.36 -18.74
N ASP A 227 3.25 -8.19 -19.24
CA ASP A 227 2.11 -7.47 -18.67
C ASP A 227 0.78 -8.09 -19.11
N GLU A 228 -0.08 -8.44 -18.14
CA GLU A 228 -1.39 -9.05 -18.40
C GLU A 228 -2.45 -8.01 -18.79
N GLY A 229 -2.16 -6.71 -18.68
CA GLY A 229 -3.08 -5.62 -19.01
C GLY A 229 -3.15 -5.26 -20.50
N SER A 230 -2.26 -5.81 -21.32
CA SER A 230 -2.22 -5.60 -22.76
C SER A 230 -3.24 -6.54 -23.44
N GLN A 231 -4.46 -6.05 -23.68
CA GLN A 231 -5.44 -6.66 -24.60
C GLN A 231 -4.98 -6.59 -26.08
N SER A 232 -3.73 -6.96 -26.37
CA SER A 232 -3.30 -7.25 -27.73
C SER A 232 -3.55 -8.71 -28.03
N ALA A 233 -4.10 -8.97 -29.22
CA ALA A 233 -4.53 -10.28 -29.67
C ALA A 233 -3.43 -11.34 -29.53
N PRO A 234 -3.79 -12.63 -29.32
CA PRO A 234 -2.83 -13.73 -29.16
C PRO A 234 -1.89 -13.94 -30.36
N ALA A 235 -2.18 -13.31 -31.50
CA ALA A 235 -1.39 -13.37 -32.74
C ALA A 235 -0.27 -12.32 -32.83
N GLU A 236 -0.24 -11.33 -31.92
CA GLU A 236 0.82 -10.32 -31.86
C GLU A 236 1.77 -10.54 -30.68
N ARG A 237 1.73 -11.73 -30.07
CA ARG A 237 2.81 -12.27 -29.23
C ARG A 237 4.03 -12.65 -30.08
N LEU A 238 4.39 -11.82 -31.06
CA LEU A 238 5.76 -11.79 -31.56
C LEU A 238 6.59 -11.24 -30.40
N SER A 239 7.05 -12.19 -29.59
CA SER A 239 8.07 -12.05 -28.57
C SER A 239 8.91 -10.80 -28.82
N PRO A 240 8.87 -9.75 -27.97
CA PRO A 240 10.08 -8.98 -27.83
C PRO A 240 11.10 -10.04 -27.42
N VAL A 241 12.09 -10.31 -28.28
CA VAL A 241 13.18 -11.24 -27.98
C VAL A 241 13.61 -10.90 -26.56
N THR A 242 13.20 -11.73 -25.59
CA THR A 242 13.66 -11.56 -24.24
C THR A 242 15.11 -11.99 -24.38
N ASP A 243 15.98 -11.02 -24.62
CA ASP A 243 17.42 -11.22 -24.77
C ASP A 243 18.02 -11.92 -23.52
N THR A 244 17.23 -12.01 -22.45
CA THR A 244 17.47 -12.76 -21.21
C THR A 244 16.94 -14.20 -21.18
N GLY A 245 16.09 -14.62 -22.13
CA GLY A 245 15.41 -15.92 -22.17
C GLY A 245 14.35 -16.16 -21.09
N VAL A 246 13.90 -15.14 -20.36
CA VAL A 246 12.95 -15.28 -19.24
C VAL A 246 11.51 -15.24 -19.75
N VAL A 247 10.76 -16.32 -19.54
CA VAL A 247 9.36 -16.48 -19.99
C VAL A 247 8.32 -16.21 -18.92
N SER A 248 8.70 -16.28 -17.64
CA SER A 248 7.80 -16.08 -16.51
C SER A 248 8.51 -15.40 -15.35
N LEU A 249 7.81 -14.47 -14.69
CA LEU A 249 8.27 -13.78 -13.50
C LEU A 249 7.11 -13.48 -12.56
N ALA A 250 7.12 -14.05 -11.35
CA ALA A 250 6.03 -13.88 -10.40
C ALA A 250 6.51 -13.88 -8.93
N PRO A 251 5.86 -13.12 -8.05
CA PRO A 251 6.14 -13.19 -6.62
C PRO A 251 5.65 -14.53 -6.06
N THR A 252 6.43 -15.15 -5.18
CA THR A 252 6.04 -16.42 -4.53
C THR A 252 4.97 -16.23 -3.45
N ALA A 253 4.88 -15.02 -2.89
CA ALA A 253 3.93 -14.68 -1.83
C ALA A 253 3.51 -13.20 -1.94
N VAL A 254 2.44 -12.84 -1.24
CA VAL A 254 1.87 -11.47 -1.23
C VAL A 254 2.87 -10.41 -0.76
N GLU A 255 3.81 -10.77 0.11
CA GLU A 255 4.85 -9.86 0.60
C GLU A 255 5.94 -9.52 -0.44
N ALA A 256 5.97 -10.24 -1.57
CA ALA A 256 6.90 -10.08 -2.68
C ALA A 256 8.39 -10.11 -2.30
N ARG A 257 8.76 -10.77 -1.18
CA ARG A 257 10.18 -10.96 -0.80
C ARG A 257 10.90 -11.93 -1.71
N TYR A 258 10.23 -13.00 -2.10
CA TYR A 258 10.78 -13.99 -3.03
C TYR A 258 10.08 -13.89 -4.37
N VAL A 259 10.87 -13.89 -5.43
CA VAL A 259 10.40 -13.80 -6.81
C VAL A 259 10.95 -14.99 -7.56
N ARG A 260 10.06 -15.70 -8.25
CA ARG A 260 10.38 -16.84 -9.11
C ARG A 260 10.54 -16.34 -10.54
N LEU A 261 11.55 -16.84 -11.23
CA LEU A 261 11.70 -16.71 -12.68
C LEU A 261 11.76 -18.10 -13.32
N GLU A 262 11.28 -18.18 -14.55
CA GLU A 262 11.42 -19.35 -15.41
C GLU A 262 11.97 -18.89 -16.75
N TRP A 263 12.94 -19.63 -17.27
CA TRP A 263 13.56 -19.40 -18.57
C TRP A 263 12.99 -20.36 -19.61
N GLU A 264 13.11 -19.99 -20.88
CA GLU A 264 12.70 -20.80 -22.03
C GLU A 264 13.48 -22.13 -22.11
N ASP A 265 14.73 -22.14 -21.65
CA ASP A 265 15.60 -23.32 -21.60
C ASP A 265 15.31 -24.27 -20.43
N GLY A 266 14.23 -24.03 -19.67
CA GLY A 266 13.85 -24.87 -18.54
C GLY A 266 14.53 -24.52 -17.21
N ARG A 267 15.47 -23.56 -17.19
CA ARG A 267 16.02 -23.07 -15.92
C ARG A 267 14.93 -22.42 -15.08
N VAL A 268 15.00 -22.65 -13.77
CA VAL A 268 14.12 -22.02 -12.78
C VAL A 268 14.98 -21.34 -11.73
N GLY A 269 14.64 -20.09 -11.44
CA GLY A 269 15.36 -19.27 -10.51
C GLY A 269 14.45 -18.69 -9.44
N ARG A 270 15.03 -18.41 -8.28
CA ARG A 270 14.37 -17.65 -7.23
C ARG A 270 15.36 -16.68 -6.63
N PHE A 271 14.95 -15.43 -6.50
CA PHE A 271 15.74 -14.43 -5.80
C PHE A 271 14.95 -13.75 -4.70
N LYS A 272 15.69 -13.23 -3.71
CA LYS A 272 15.18 -12.54 -2.54
C LYS A 272 15.42 -11.04 -2.70
N LEU A 273 14.35 -10.26 -2.56
CA LEU A 273 14.37 -8.80 -2.54
C LEU A 273 14.43 -8.28 -1.10
N SER A 274 15.38 -7.39 -0.86
CA SER A 274 15.50 -6.61 0.36
C SER A 274 14.41 -5.54 0.48
N ASN A 275 14.34 -4.90 1.65
CA ASN A 275 13.51 -3.72 1.87
C ASN A 275 13.98 -2.46 1.11
N SER A 276 15.21 -2.47 0.55
CA SER A 276 15.77 -1.35 -0.22
C SER A 276 15.75 -1.56 -1.74
N GLY A 277 15.16 -2.66 -2.22
CA GLY A 277 15.11 -2.97 -3.66
C GLY A 277 16.38 -3.65 -4.21
N LEU A 278 17.25 -4.14 -3.33
CA LEU A 278 18.40 -4.97 -3.69
C LEU A 278 18.04 -6.46 -3.74
N VAL A 279 18.65 -7.19 -4.66
CA VAL A 279 18.67 -8.65 -4.76
C VAL A 279 19.72 -9.18 -3.78
N GLU A 280 19.29 -9.73 -2.65
CA GLU A 280 20.20 -10.19 -1.58
C GLU A 280 20.75 -11.59 -1.84
N ARG A 281 19.91 -12.47 -2.37
CA ARG A 281 20.23 -13.87 -2.64
C ARG A 281 19.54 -14.28 -3.93
N ALA A 282 20.21 -15.07 -4.75
CA ALA A 282 19.64 -15.68 -5.94
C ALA A 282 20.03 -17.17 -5.97
N VAL A 283 19.12 -18.01 -6.43
CA VAL A 283 19.36 -19.44 -6.69
C VAL A 283 18.79 -19.76 -8.06
N VAL A 284 19.59 -20.39 -8.92
CA VAL A 284 19.16 -20.80 -10.27
C VAL A 284 19.52 -22.27 -10.48
N ILE A 285 18.53 -23.06 -10.92
CA ILE A 285 18.66 -24.49 -11.18
C ILE A 285 18.27 -24.75 -12.63
N GLY A 286 19.15 -25.42 -13.36
CA GLY A 286 18.88 -25.95 -14.69
C GLY A 286 19.13 -27.46 -14.76
N ASP A 287 19.11 -28.00 -15.98
CA ASP A 287 19.30 -29.44 -16.24
C ASP A 287 20.68 -29.96 -15.80
N SER A 288 21.70 -29.11 -15.86
CA SER A 288 23.07 -29.40 -15.41
C SER A 288 23.29 -29.14 -13.91
N GLY A 289 22.22 -28.86 -13.16
CA GLY A 289 22.26 -28.55 -11.74
C GLY A 289 22.27 -27.05 -11.45
N ARG A 290 22.95 -26.65 -10.37
CA ARG A 290 22.92 -25.27 -9.87
C ARG A 290 23.83 -24.34 -10.69
N ASP A 291 23.24 -23.33 -11.32
CA ASP A 291 23.93 -22.34 -12.15
C ASP A 291 24.41 -21.15 -11.31
N LYS A 292 25.54 -21.34 -10.60
CA LYS A 292 26.15 -20.31 -9.75
C LYS A 292 26.54 -19.05 -10.52
N GLN A 293 26.89 -19.17 -11.79
CA GLN A 293 27.30 -18.01 -12.58
C GLN A 293 26.13 -17.06 -12.81
N THR A 294 24.93 -17.59 -13.11
CA THR A 294 23.71 -16.77 -13.17
C THR A 294 23.39 -16.15 -11.81
N GLU A 295 23.55 -16.90 -10.71
CA GLU A 295 23.33 -16.37 -9.36
C GLU A 295 24.23 -15.17 -9.02
N ASP A 296 25.52 -15.26 -9.37
CA ASP A 296 26.49 -14.19 -9.17
C ASP A 296 26.18 -12.96 -10.05
N THR A 297 25.73 -13.17 -11.30
CA THR A 297 25.29 -12.07 -12.17
C THR A 297 24.05 -11.36 -11.62
N MET A 298 23.10 -12.10 -11.05
CA MET A 298 21.87 -11.53 -10.48
C MET A 298 22.16 -10.65 -9.26
N THR A 299 23.10 -11.08 -8.41
CA THR A 299 23.51 -10.37 -7.18
C THR A 299 24.61 -9.33 -7.41
N GLY A 300 25.33 -9.41 -8.53
CA GLY A 300 26.42 -8.52 -8.91
C GLY A 300 25.99 -7.08 -9.26
N GLY A 301 26.97 -6.22 -9.59
CA GLY A 301 26.73 -4.86 -10.08
C GLY A 301 25.99 -3.94 -9.08
N GLY A 302 26.20 -4.13 -7.78
CA GLY A 302 25.53 -3.38 -6.72
C GLY A 302 24.14 -3.89 -6.33
N GLY A 303 23.72 -5.04 -6.87
CA GLY A 303 22.52 -5.78 -6.43
C GLY A 303 21.19 -5.12 -6.71
N LYS A 304 21.15 -3.93 -7.32
CA LYS A 304 19.90 -3.21 -7.63
C LYS A 304 19.01 -4.00 -8.58
N VAL A 305 17.73 -4.10 -8.24
CA VAL A 305 16.73 -4.83 -9.04
C VAL A 305 16.50 -4.17 -10.40
N GLU A 306 16.63 -2.86 -10.53
CA GLU A 306 16.34 -2.16 -11.79
C GLU A 306 17.29 -2.57 -12.92
N GLY A 307 18.55 -2.85 -12.57
CA GLY A 307 19.57 -3.32 -13.50
C GLY A 307 19.64 -4.85 -13.64
N LEU A 308 18.74 -5.60 -13.00
CA LEU A 308 18.79 -7.08 -13.01
C LEU A 308 18.72 -7.63 -14.43
N LEU A 309 17.78 -7.15 -15.24
CA LEU A 309 17.60 -7.62 -16.60
C LEU A 309 18.78 -7.22 -17.50
N ASP A 310 19.33 -6.02 -17.32
CA ASP A 310 20.46 -5.57 -18.11
C ASP A 310 21.71 -6.43 -17.82
N ARG A 311 21.95 -6.78 -16.55
CA ARG A 311 23.02 -7.73 -16.16
C ARG A 311 22.83 -9.12 -16.77
N LEU A 312 21.59 -9.60 -16.85
CA LEU A 312 21.30 -10.88 -17.49
C LEU A 312 21.49 -10.83 -19.02
N ARG A 313 21.25 -9.69 -19.66
CA ARG A 313 21.47 -9.48 -21.11
C ARG A 313 22.94 -9.41 -21.47
N GLU A 314 23.75 -8.70 -20.69
CA GLU A 314 25.19 -8.56 -20.93
C GLU A 314 25.93 -9.90 -20.96
N ARG A 315 25.36 -10.95 -20.35
CA ARG A 315 25.91 -12.31 -20.41
C ARG A 315 25.54 -13.06 -21.69
N GLY A 316 24.43 -12.71 -22.35
CA GLY A 316 23.84 -13.47 -23.45
C GLY A 316 23.32 -14.87 -23.02
N PRO A 317 22.47 -15.52 -23.84
CA PRO A 317 22.11 -16.91 -23.62
C PRO A 317 23.38 -17.76 -23.67
N SER A 318 23.55 -18.62 -22.66
CA SER A 318 24.69 -19.52 -22.58
C SER A 318 24.59 -20.52 -23.73
N THR A 319 25.28 -20.26 -24.83
CA THR A 319 25.43 -21.21 -25.93
C THR A 319 26.20 -22.41 -25.39
N VAL A 320 25.52 -23.55 -25.26
CA VAL A 320 26.15 -24.86 -25.16
C VAL A 320 26.32 -25.40 -26.56
#